data_AF-A0A424P0M4-F1
#
_entry.id   AF-A0A424P0M4-F1
#
_cell.length_a   1.000
_cell.length_b   1.000
_cell.length_c   1.000
_cell.angle_alpha   90.00
_cell.angle_beta   90.00
_cell.angle_gamma   90.00
#
_symmetry.space_group_name_H-M   'P 1'
#
loop_
_entity.id
_entity.type
_entity.pdbx_description
1 polymer ?
#
loop_
_entity_poly.entity_id
_entity_poly.type
_entity_poly.pdbx_seq_one_letter_code
_entity_poly.pdbx_strand_id
1 'polypeptide(L)'
;TLILAVIFIILQLNGFKQIINQGYYFTGPESSISTSFIYILVVLHLAHLLSGIIVLVVVLVNSLNRKYSINKTLGFDLAEMFWHFLGFLWLFLFSFLIFNY
;
A
#
# COMPACT_ATOMS: atom_id res chain seq x y z
N THR A 1 -6.56 -10.35 -5.78
CA THR A 1 -5.62 -9.47 -5.06
C THR A 1 -6.04 -9.12 -3.63
N LEU A 2 -7.35 -9.04 -3.30
CA LEU A 2 -7.82 -8.63 -1.96
C LEU A 2 -7.27 -9.43 -0.77
N ILE A 3 -7.23 -10.77 -0.83
CA ILE A 3 -6.64 -11.59 0.25
C ILE A 3 -5.16 -11.25 0.44
N LEU A 4 -4.42 -11.10 -0.67
CA LEU A 4 -3.02 -10.71 -0.67
C LEU A 4 -2.83 -9.32 -0.05
N ALA A 5 -3.78 -8.40 -0.27
CA ALA A 5 -3.80 -7.07 0.34
C ALA A 5 -3.93 -7.14 1.86
N VAL A 6 -4.84 -7.99 2.37
CA VAL A 6 -5.02 -8.17 3.82
C VAL A 6 -3.77 -8.75 4.46
N ILE A 7 -3.18 -9.78 3.84
CA ILE A 7 -1.91 -10.37 4.29
C ILE A 7 -0.81 -9.30 4.29
N PHE A 8 -0.74 -8.50 3.24
CA PHE A 8 0.24 -7.42 3.11
C PHE A 8 0.09 -6.37 4.23
N ILE A 9 -1.12 -5.97 4.58
CA ILE A 9 -1.37 -5.04 5.71
C ILE A 9 -0.87 -5.65 7.03
N ILE A 10 -1.15 -6.93 7.29
CA ILE A 10 -0.70 -7.60 8.52
C ILE A 10 0.82 -7.64 8.59
N LEU A 11 1.48 -8.02 7.48
CA LEU A 11 2.94 -8.02 7.38
C LEU A 11 3.52 -6.62 7.61
N GLN A 12 2.87 -5.59 7.07
CA GLN A 12 3.31 -4.21 7.24
C GLN A 12 3.21 -3.73 8.69
N LEU A 13 2.11 -4.06 9.37
CA LEU A 13 1.94 -3.77 10.79
C LEU A 13 2.98 -4.49 11.65
N ASN A 14 3.31 -5.74 11.31
CA ASN A 14 4.36 -6.49 12.02
C ASN A 14 5.75 -5.90 11.78
N GLY A 15 6.10 -5.55 10.54
CA GLY A 15 7.37 -4.89 10.23
C GLY A 15 7.51 -3.56 10.97
N PHE A 16 6.43 -2.79 11.03
CA PHE A 16 6.39 -1.52 11.77
C PHE A 16 6.61 -1.70 13.28
N LYS A 17 5.96 -2.71 13.88
CA LYS A 17 6.19 -3.09 15.28
C LYS A 17 7.65 -3.48 15.51
N GLN A 18 8.25 -4.20 14.57
CA GLN A 18 9.63 -4.65 14.67
C GLN A 18 10.61 -3.47 14.62
N ILE A 19 10.37 -2.48 13.75
CA ILE A 19 11.14 -1.22 13.68
C ILE A 19 11.02 -0.45 15.02
N ILE A 20 9.81 -0.32 15.57
CA ILE A 20 9.60 0.33 16.87
C ILE A 20 10.33 -0.41 18.00
N ASN A 21 10.29 -1.75 18.00
CA ASN A 21 10.97 -2.57 19.01
C ASN A 21 12.50 -2.50 18.92
N GLN A 22 13.04 -2.16 17.76
CA GLN A 22 14.48 -1.97 17.54
C GLN A 22 14.98 -0.58 17.98
N GLY A 23 14.11 0.28 18.53
CA GLY A 23 14.48 1.63 18.99
C GLY A 23 14.53 2.68 17.88
N TYR A 24 14.12 2.31 16.66
CA TYR A 24 14.02 3.21 15.51
C TYR A 24 12.72 4.03 15.58
N TYR A 25 12.74 5.08 16.41
CA TYR A 25 11.59 5.95 16.61
C TYR A 25 11.42 6.96 15.47
N PHE A 26 10.16 7.34 15.20
CA PHE A 26 9.80 8.39 14.24
C PHE A 26 10.42 9.75 14.62
N THR A 27 10.56 10.00 15.93
CA THR A 27 11.15 11.20 16.53
C THR A 27 11.90 10.81 17.82
N GLY A 28 13.14 11.29 18.00
CA GLY A 28 13.93 11.07 19.23
C GLY A 28 15.44 11.23 19.00
N PRO A 29 16.27 11.19 20.07
CA PRO A 29 17.73 11.33 19.96
C PRO A 29 18.41 10.24 19.11
N GLU A 30 17.75 9.10 18.95
CA GLU A 30 18.18 7.93 18.16
C GLU A 30 17.62 7.94 16.71
N SER A 31 16.82 8.96 16.33
CA SER A 31 16.20 8.99 14.99
C SER A 31 17.18 9.55 13.95
N SER A 32 17.62 8.68 13.03
CA SER A 32 18.37 9.11 11.85
C SER A 32 17.42 9.57 10.73
N ILE A 33 17.91 10.41 9.82
CA ILE A 33 17.14 10.90 8.65
C ILE A 33 16.54 9.73 7.84
N SER A 34 17.28 8.61 7.75
CA SER A 34 16.84 7.39 7.08
C SER A 34 15.60 6.77 7.74
N THR A 35 15.54 6.78 9.07
CA THR A 35 14.44 6.16 9.85
C THR A 35 13.13 6.93 9.67
N SER A 36 13.17 8.26 9.69
CA SER A 36 11.99 9.10 9.42
C SER A 36 11.49 8.95 7.98
N PHE A 37 12.41 8.79 7.02
CA PHE A 37 12.04 8.58 5.61
C PHE A 37 11.30 7.26 5.39
N ILE A 38 11.75 6.16 6.03
CA ILE A 38 11.06 4.86 6.03
C ILE A 38 9.63 5.00 6.57
N TYR A 39 9.46 5.71 7.68
CA TYR A 39 8.17 5.84 8.33
C TYR A 39 7.18 6.65 7.49
N ILE A 40 7.62 7.77 6.88
CA ILE A 40 6.80 8.55 5.94
C ILE A 40 6.40 7.69 4.74
N LEU A 41 7.34 6.93 4.17
CA LEU A 41 7.08 6.03 3.06
C LEU A 41 6.01 4.99 3.40
N VAL A 42 6.13 4.33 4.56
CA VAL A 42 5.18 3.29 5.00
C VAL A 42 3.79 3.89 5.25
N VAL A 43 3.70 5.04 5.92
CA VAL A 43 2.41 5.71 6.20
C VAL A 43 1.76 6.19 4.91
N LEU A 44 2.52 6.83 4.02
CA LEU A 44 2.03 7.28 2.72
C LEU A 44 1.53 6.10 1.88
N HIS A 45 2.27 4.98 1.88
CA HIS A 45 1.88 3.79 1.16
C HIS A 45 0.60 3.16 1.73
N LEU A 46 0.45 3.07 3.05
CA LEU A 46 -0.78 2.62 3.69
C LEU A 46 -1.98 3.50 3.31
N ALA A 47 -1.80 4.82 3.24
CA ALA A 47 -2.85 5.74 2.79
C ALA A 47 -3.26 5.48 1.33
N HIS A 48 -2.30 5.24 0.43
CA HIS A 48 -2.58 4.89 -0.97
C HIS A 48 -3.27 3.52 -1.10
N LEU A 49 -2.85 2.54 -0.30
CA LEU A 49 -3.47 1.22 -0.26
C LEU A 49 -4.94 1.30 0.16
N LEU A 50 -5.25 2.07 1.21
CA LEU A 50 -6.62 2.32 1.65
C LEU A 50 -7.46 2.97 0.54
N SER A 51 -6.90 3.97 -0.15
CA SER A 51 -7.57 4.62 -1.29
C SER A 51 -7.84 3.62 -2.44
N GLY A 52 -6.87 2.73 -2.73
CA GLY A 52 -7.04 1.66 -3.72
C GLY A 52 -8.13 0.65 -3.35
N ILE A 53 -8.24 0.29 -2.07
CA ILE A 53 -9.31 -0.61 -1.58
C ILE A 53 -10.67 0.06 -1.77
N ILE A 54 -10.81 1.36 -1.45
CA ILE A 54 -12.06 2.10 -1.65
C ILE A 54 -12.47 2.10 -3.12
N VAL A 55 -11.53 2.38 -4.04
CA VAL A 55 -11.79 2.37 -5.49
C VAL A 55 -12.23 0.97 -5.95
N LEU A 56 -11.54 -0.09 -5.52
CA LEU A 56 -11.92 -1.47 -5.84
C LEU A 56 -13.33 -1.82 -5.34
N VAL A 57 -13.67 -1.43 -4.11
CA VAL A 57 -15.02 -1.66 -3.56
C VAL A 57 -16.08 -0.91 -4.35
N VAL A 58 -15.84 0.36 -4.71
CA VAL A 58 -16.79 1.17 -5.51
C VAL A 58 -16.99 0.55 -6.90
N VAL A 59 -15.92 0.13 -7.58
CA VAL A 59 -15.99 -0.54 -8.88
C VAL A 59 -16.73 -1.88 -8.76
N LEU A 60 -16.46 -2.66 -7.70
CA LEU A 60 -17.13 -3.92 -7.45
C LEU A 60 -18.64 -3.73 -7.22
N VAL A 61 -19.05 -2.77 -6.37
CA VAL A 61 -20.46 -2.47 -6.11
C VAL A 61 -21.17 -1.98 -7.38
N ASN A 62 -20.53 -1.12 -8.16
CA ASN A 62 -21.08 -0.67 -9.44
C ASN A 62 -21.19 -1.81 -10.47
N SER A 63 -20.26 -2.78 -10.44
CA SER A 63 -20.28 -4.00 -11.25
C SER A 63 -21.45 -4.92 -10.88
N LEU A 64 -21.64 -5.16 -9.57
CA LEU A 64 -22.76 -5.96 -9.05
C LEU A 64 -24.13 -5.33 -9.36
N ASN A 65 -24.22 -4.01 -9.38
CA ASN A 65 -25.44 -3.28 -9.76
C ASN A 65 -25.72 -3.28 -11.29
N ARG A 66 -25.01 -4.08 -12.10
CA ARG A 66 -25.14 -4.20 -13.57
C ARG A 66 -25.05 -2.88 -14.33
N LYS A 67 -24.43 -1.84 -13.74
CA LYS A 67 -24.17 -0.56 -14.43
C LYS A 67 -23.01 -0.64 -15.43
N TYR A 68 -22.22 -1.72 -15.37
CA TYR A 68 -21.18 -2.01 -16.35
C TYR A 68 -21.77 -2.79 -17.52
N SER A 69 -21.95 -2.09 -18.64
CA SER A 69 -22.11 -2.71 -19.96
C SER A 69 -20.71 -3.02 -20.51
N ILE A 70 -20.59 -3.97 -21.44
CA ILE A 70 -19.31 -4.40 -22.08
C ILE A 70 -18.45 -3.22 -22.59
N ASN A 71 -19.07 -2.06 -22.85
CA ASN A 71 -18.41 -0.83 -23.32
C ASN A 71 -17.98 0.17 -22.22
N LYS A 72 -18.22 -0.12 -20.92
CA LYS A 72 -17.91 0.79 -19.81
C LYS A 72 -16.96 0.17 -18.77
N THR A 73 -16.01 -0.67 -19.20
CA THR A 73 -14.99 -1.29 -18.32
C THR A 73 -13.89 -0.32 -17.89
N LEU A 74 -13.81 0.89 -18.45
CA LEU A 74 -12.78 1.89 -18.16
C LEU A 74 -12.48 2.04 -16.66
N GLY A 75 -13.51 2.14 -15.81
CA GLY A 75 -13.33 2.27 -14.36
C GLY A 75 -12.72 1.02 -13.70
N PHE A 76 -12.96 -0.16 -14.25
CA PHE A 76 -12.34 -1.41 -13.81
C PHE A 76 -10.88 -1.49 -14.27
N ASP A 77 -10.61 -1.18 -15.54
CA ASP A 77 -9.26 -1.21 -16.11
C ASP A 77 -8.32 -0.20 -15.41
N LEU A 78 -8.84 0.99 -15.10
CA LEU A 78 -8.13 2.02 -14.31
C LEU A 78 -7.86 1.56 -12.88
N ALA A 79 -8.83 0.90 -12.23
CA ALA A 79 -8.67 0.41 -10.87
C ALA A 79 -7.67 -0.75 -10.79
N GLU A 80 -7.71 -1.67 -11.75
CA GLU A 80 -6.73 -2.75 -11.88
C GLU A 80 -5.33 -2.18 -12.11
N MET A 81 -5.17 -1.28 -13.07
CA MET A 81 -3.88 -0.63 -13.36
C MET A 81 -3.33 0.11 -12.14
N PHE A 82 -4.16 0.89 -11.44
CA PHE A 82 -3.77 1.56 -10.20
C PHE A 82 -3.30 0.57 -9.12
N TRP A 83 -4.05 -0.51 -8.93
CA TRP A 83 -3.75 -1.53 -7.94
C TRP A 83 -2.43 -2.25 -8.21
N HIS A 84 -2.19 -2.66 -9.46
CA HIS A 84 -0.96 -3.31 -9.87
C HIS A 84 0.25 -2.36 -9.84
N PHE A 85 0.08 -1.11 -10.28
CA PHE A 85 1.12 -0.09 -10.20
C PHE A 85 1.55 0.16 -8.75
N LEU A 86 0.59 0.29 -7.84
CA LEU A 86 0.87 0.49 -6.41
C LEU A 86 1.66 -0.69 -5.80
N GLY A 87 1.30 -1.93 -6.17
CA GLY A 87 2.03 -3.13 -5.72
C GLY A 87 3.45 -3.21 -6.27
N PHE A 88 3.64 -2.91 -7.56
CA PHE A 88 4.96 -2.91 -8.20
C PHE A 88 5.88 -1.82 -7.61
N LEU A 89 5.36 -0.60 -7.47
CA LEU A 89 6.08 0.50 -6.84
C LEU A 89 6.52 0.14 -5.42
N TRP A 90 5.67 -0.56 -4.66
CA TRP A 90 6.02 -0.97 -3.31
C TRP A 90 7.13 -2.01 -3.26
N LEU A 91 7.08 -3.03 -4.13
CA LEU A 91 8.17 -4.03 -4.19
C LEU A 91 9.51 -3.37 -4.51
N PHE A 92 9.52 -2.41 -5.43
CA PHE A 92 10.72 -1.62 -5.73
C PHE A 92 11.23 -0.85 -4.52
N LEU A 93 10.37 -0.11 -3.83
CA LEU A 93 10.73 0.67 -2.63
C LEU A 93 11.21 -0.24 -1.49
N PHE A 94 10.52 -1.35 -1.24
CA PHE A 94 10.90 -2.31 -0.21
C PHE A 94 12.27 -2.93 -0.48
N SER A 95 12.54 -3.34 -1.72
CA SER A 95 13.88 -3.80 -2.11
C SER A 95 14.92 -2.70 -1.94
N PHE A 96 14.63 -1.47 -2.36
CA PHE A 96 15.54 -0.34 -2.19
C PHE A 96 15.89 -0.11 -0.71
N LEU A 97 14.90 -0.19 0.19
CA LEU A 97 15.09 -0.04 1.63
C LEU A 97 15.94 -1.17 2.22
N ILE A 98 15.71 -2.43 1.83
CA ILE A 98 16.50 -3.58 2.30
C ILE A 98 17.94 -3.57 1.77
N PHE A 99 18.16 -3.12 0.53
CA PHE A 99 19.51 -3.14 -0.04
C PHE A 99 20.36 -1.94 0.38
N ASN A 100 19.74 -0.83 0.79
CA ASN A 100 20.46 0.36 1.26
C ASN A 100 20.57 0.47 2.79
N TYR A 101 19.97 -0.45 3.55
CA TYR A 101 19.97 -0.45 5.02
C TYR A 101 20.15 -1.86 5.57
#